data_AF-A0A2M7CU98-F1
#
_entry.id   AF-A0A2M7CU98-F1
#
_cell.length_a   1.000
_cell.length_b   1.000
_cell.length_c   1.000
_cell.angle_alpha   90.00
_cell.angle_beta   90.00
_cell.angle_gamma   90.00
#
_symmetry.space_group_name_H-M   'P 1'
#
loop_
_entity.id
_entity.type
_entity.pdbx_description
1 polymer ?
#
loop_
_entity_poly.entity_id
_entity_poly.type
_entity_poly.pdbx_seq_one_letter_code
_entity_poly.pdbx_strand_id
1 'polypeptide(L)'
;ETLRSLETPGLTLFMALPGPLSALEAWDAMLPTAQRIAELLEGEVLDEDRNAVNRQRIQFMRDELRQYDREQAKQTIKKAW
;
A
#
# COMPACT_ATOMS: atom_id res chain seq x y z
N GLU A 1 -16.77 16.60 20.63
CA GLU A 1 -15.73 16.96 19.65
C GLU A 1 -16.19 16.59 18.25
N THR A 2 -15.93 17.46 17.27
CA THR A 2 -16.23 17.21 15.86
C THR A 2 -14.96 16.83 15.13
N LEU A 3 -15.04 16.01 14.07
CA LEU A 3 -13.92 15.64 13.18
C LEU A 3 -13.03 16.82 12.73
N ARG A 4 -13.55 18.05 12.75
CA ARG A 4 -12.82 19.28 12.40
C ARG A 4 -11.64 19.61 13.33
N SER A 5 -11.58 19.05 14.53
CA SER A 5 -10.51 19.29 15.51
C SER A 5 -9.68 18.04 15.82
N LEU A 6 -9.75 17.01 14.97
CA LEU A 6 -8.97 15.80 15.17
C LEU A 6 -7.50 16.06 14.82
N GLU A 7 -6.61 15.79 15.78
CA GLU A 7 -5.16 15.76 15.59
C GLU A 7 -4.66 14.33 15.81
N THR A 8 -3.72 13.90 14.98
CA THR A 8 -3.09 12.58 15.09
C THR A 8 -1.61 12.69 14.71
N PRO A 9 -0.71 11.91 15.35
CA PRO A 9 0.70 11.85 14.93
C PRO A 9 0.91 11.33 13.50
N GLY A 10 -0.09 10.68 12.91
CA GLY A 10 -0.02 10.20 11.54
C GLY A 10 -1.22 9.35 11.12
N LEU A 11 -1.12 8.81 9.91
CA LEU A 11 -2.09 7.90 9.30
C LEU A 11 -1.36 6.65 8.81
N THR A 12 -1.98 5.48 9.01
CA THR A 12 -1.50 4.22 8.44
C THR A 12 -2.46 3.80 7.33
N LEU A 13 -1.93 3.64 6.12
CA LEU A 13 -2.66 3.09 4.98
C LEU A 13 -2.24 1.63 4.80
N PHE A 14 -3.21 0.74 4.62
CA PHE A 14 -2.96 -0.68 4.39
C PHE A 14 -3.93 -1.22 3.34
N MET A 15 -3.50 -2.28 2.64
CA MET A 15 -4.33 -3.02 1.69
C MET A 15 -4.45 -4.45 2.18
N ALA A 16 -5.68 -4.93 2.32
CA ALA A 16 -5.92 -6.33 2.64
C ALA A 16 -5.89 -7.16 1.35
N LEU A 17 -5.09 -8.22 1.32
CA LEU A 17 -5.00 -9.16 0.21
C LEU A 17 -5.39 -10.58 0.67
N PRO A 18 -6.17 -11.34 -0.14
CA PRO A 18 -6.66 -10.98 -1.46
C PRO A 18 -7.81 -9.97 -1.42
N GLY A 19 -7.80 -9.02 -2.35
CA GLY A 19 -8.83 -8.02 -2.53
C GLY A 19 -9.51 -8.11 -3.90
N PRO A 20 -10.43 -7.19 -4.24
CA PRO A 20 -11.10 -7.15 -5.54
C PRO A 20 -10.19 -6.70 -6.69
N LEU A 21 -9.06 -6.05 -6.36
CA LEU A 21 -8.02 -5.65 -7.31
C LEU A 21 -6.80 -6.56 -7.13
N SER A 22 -5.97 -6.67 -8.17
CA SER A 22 -4.64 -7.28 -8.00
C SER A 22 -3.79 -6.47 -7.02
N ALA A 23 -2.82 -7.13 -6.39
CA ALA A 23 -1.95 -6.50 -5.39
C ALA A 23 -1.22 -5.29 -5.98
N LEU A 24 -0.73 -5.41 -7.23
CA LEU A 24 -0.03 -4.33 -7.91
C LEU A 24 -0.94 -3.16 -8.29
N GLU A 25 -2.16 -3.42 -8.77
CA GLU A 25 -3.12 -2.34 -9.09
C GLU A 25 -3.53 -1.56 -7.85
N ALA A 26 -3.79 -2.26 -6.74
CA ALA A 26 -4.12 -1.62 -5.47
C ALA A 26 -2.96 -0.71 -4.99
N TRP A 27 -1.71 -1.18 -5.12
CA TRP A 27 -0.53 -0.39 -4.78
C TRP A 27 -0.34 0.85 -5.66
N ASP A 28 -0.54 0.69 -6.97
CA ASP A 28 -0.42 1.79 -7.95
C ASP A 28 -1.47 2.88 -7.72
N ALA A 29 -2.59 2.56 -7.07
CA ALA A 29 -3.54 3.55 -6.56
C ALA A 29 -3.16 4.10 -5.17
N MET A 30 -2.67 3.25 -4.26
CA MET A 30 -2.40 3.64 -2.87
C MET A 30 -1.21 4.59 -2.75
N LEU A 31 -0.08 4.33 -3.42
CA LEU A 31 1.13 5.11 -3.23
C LEU A 31 0.96 6.59 -3.63
N PRO A 32 0.40 6.93 -4.81
CA PRO A 32 0.12 8.33 -5.15
C PRO A 32 -0.86 9.00 -4.19
N THR A 33 -1.84 8.24 -3.68
CA THR A 33 -2.80 8.74 -2.67
C THR A 33 -2.10 9.07 -1.35
N ALA A 34 -1.22 8.20 -0.87
CA ALA A 34 -0.43 8.43 0.34
C ALA A 34 0.49 9.65 0.18
N GLN A 35 1.17 9.77 -0.96
CA GLN A 35 2.01 10.93 -1.28
C GLN A 35 1.20 12.22 -1.28
N ARG A 36 0.01 12.21 -1.89
CA ARG A 36 -0.87 13.38 -1.92
C ARG A 36 -1.36 13.78 -0.53
N ILE A 37 -1.70 12.80 0.32
CA ILE A 37 -2.10 13.07 1.71
C ILE A 37 -0.94 13.68 2.49
N ALA A 38 0.27 13.13 2.35
CA ALA A 38 1.46 13.66 3.00
C ALA A 38 1.75 15.11 2.56
N GLU A 39 1.67 15.42 1.27
CA GLU A 39 1.80 16.80 0.77
C GLU A 39 0.77 17.76 1.39
N LEU A 40 -0.49 17.35 1.49
CA LEU A 40 -1.57 18.20 2.00
C LEU A 40 -1.49 18.44 3.51
N LEU A 41 -0.87 17.52 4.25
CA LEU A 41 -0.74 17.57 5.70
C LEU A 41 0.69 17.95 6.14
N GLU A 42 1.54 18.36 5.20
CA GLU A 42 2.96 18.68 5.44
C GLU A 42 3.71 17.54 6.16
N GLY A 43 3.36 16.29 5.82
CA GLY A 43 3.93 15.07 6.38
C GLY A 43 4.86 14.33 5.41
N GLU A 44 5.32 13.15 5.85
CA GLU A 44 6.19 12.27 5.07
C GLU A 44 5.55 10.89 4.92
N VAL A 45 5.78 10.25 3.76
CA VAL A 45 5.37 8.86 3.56
C VAL A 45 6.44 7.94 4.11
N LEU A 46 6.05 7.08 5.06
CA LEU A 46 6.92 6.13 5.72
C LEU A 46 6.58 4.68 5.33
N ASP A 47 7.58 3.80 5.35
CA ASP A 47 7.38 2.36 5.27
C ASP A 47 7.02 1.75 6.63
N GLU A 48 6.87 0.42 6.67
CA GLU A 48 6.51 -0.33 7.89
C GLU A 48 7.52 -0.19 9.04
N ASP A 49 8.78 0.08 8.71
CA ASP A 49 9.86 0.32 9.67
C ASP A 49 10.02 1.80 10.04
N ARG A 50 9.07 2.64 9.60
CA ARG A 50 9.04 4.10 9.79
C ARG A 50 10.19 4.83 9.11
N ASN A 51 10.77 4.27 8.05
CA ASN A 51 11.76 4.95 7.22
C ASN A 51 11.07 5.71 6.09
N ALA A 52 11.64 6.84 5.68
CA ALA A 52 11.14 7.60 4.54
C ALA A 52 11.14 6.74 3.27
N VAL A 53 9.99 6.67 2.60
CA VAL A 53 9.84 5.88 1.38
C VAL A 53 10.67 6.48 0.25
N ASN A 54 11.60 5.68 -0.27
CA ASN A 54 12.44 6.05 -1.41
C ASN A 54 12.14 5.16 -2.64
N ARG A 55 12.78 5.47 -3.76
CA ARG A 55 12.60 4.73 -5.03
C ARG A 55 12.94 3.25 -4.92
N GLN A 56 13.96 2.89 -4.13
CA GLN A 56 14.36 1.50 -3.92
C GLN A 56 13.29 0.73 -3.15
N ARG A 57 12.73 1.33 -2.07
CA ARG A 57 11.65 0.72 -1.30
C ARG A 57 10.38 0.54 -2.15
N ILE A 58 10.04 1.54 -2.97
CA ILE A 58 8.91 1.43 -3.91
C ILE A 58 9.11 0.26 -4.87
N GLN A 59 10.30 0.12 -5.46
CA GLN A 59 10.58 -0.96 -6.39
C GLN A 59 10.51 -2.34 -5.70
N PHE A 60 11.07 -2.44 -4.50
CA PHE A 60 11.00 -3.65 -3.68
C PHE A 60 9.54 -4.07 -3.40
N MET A 61 8.71 -3.15 -2.93
CA MET A 61 7.28 -3.40 -2.69
C MET A 61 6.55 -3.88 -3.96
N ARG A 62 6.81 -3.26 -5.11
CA ARG A 62 6.21 -3.69 -6.39
C ARG A 62 6.58 -5.13 -6.75
N ASP A 63 7.82 -5.52 -6.49
CA ASP A 63 8.30 -6.86 -6.82
C ASP A 63 7.71 -7.93 -5.88
N GLU A 64 7.56 -7.62 -4.60
CA GLU A 64 6.83 -8.47 -3.64
C GLU A 64 5.36 -8.65 -4.02
N LEU A 65 4.66 -7.57 -4.40
CA LEU A 65 3.26 -7.64 -4.79
C LEU A 65 3.06 -8.47 -6.06
N ARG A 66 3.98 -8.34 -7.03
CA ARG A 66 3.98 -9.20 -8.23
C ARG A 66 4.24 -10.66 -7.89
N GLN A 67 5.12 -10.94 -6.93
CA GLN A 67 5.37 -12.29 -6.43
C GLN A 67 4.10 -12.87 -5.81
N TYR A 68 3.44 -12.10 -4.95
CA TYR A 68 2.16 -12.47 -4.34
C TYR A 68 1.10 -12.82 -5.40
N ASP A 69 0.87 -11.95 -6.39
CA ASP A 69 -0.12 -12.19 -7.44
C ASP A 69 0.16 -13.48 -8.23
N ARG A 70 1.44 -13.74 -8.55
CA ARG A 70 1.86 -14.98 -9.22
C ARG A 70 1.56 -16.22 -8.37
N GLU A 71 1.78 -16.15 -7.07
CA GLU A 71 1.52 -17.26 -6.14
C GLU A 71 0.03 -17.51 -5.97
N GLN A 72 -0.78 -16.45 -5.86
CA GLN A 72 -2.24 -16.56 -5.83
C GLN A 72 -2.79 -17.20 -7.11
N ALA A 73 -2.32 -16.79 -8.28
CA ALA A 73 -2.74 -17.39 -9.55
C ALA A 73 -2.46 -18.90 -9.60
N LYS A 74 -1.29 -19.35 -9.14
CA LYS A 74 -0.95 -20.78 -9.05
C LYS A 74 -1.88 -21.54 -8.10
N GLN A 75 -2.23 -20.96 -6.95
CA GLN A 75 -3.14 -21.57 -5.98
C GLN A 75 -4.56 -21.71 -6.53
N THR A 76 -5.06 -20.68 -7.21
CA THR A 76 -6.37 -20.70 -7.88
C THR A 76 -6.43 -21.78 -8.95
N ILE A 77 -5.39 -21.91 -9.77
CA ILE A 77 -5.30 -22.98 -10.78
C ILE A 77 -5.33 -24.35 -10.08
N LYS A 78 -4.52 -24.58 -9.04
CA LYS A 78 -4.49 -25.87 -8.33
C LYS A 78 -5.83 -26.29 -7.72
N LYS A 79 -6.68 -25.35 -7.30
CA LYS A 79 -8.01 -25.65 -6.75
C LYS A 79 -9.07 -25.99 -7.80
N ALA A 80 -8.83 -25.62 -9.05
CA ALA A 80 -9.79 -25.82 -10.15
C ALA A 80 -9.68 -27.21 -10.81
N TRP A 81 -8.69 -28.01 -10.43
CA TRP A 81 -8.50 -29.41 -10.83
C TRP A 81 -8.80 -30.35 -9.66
#